data_AF-A0A4Q3TLM7-F1
#
_entry.id   AF-A0A4Q3TLM7-F1
#
_cell.length_a   1.000
_cell.length_b   1.000
_cell.length_c   1.000
_cell.angle_alpha   90.00
_cell.angle_beta   90.00
_cell.angle_gamma   90.00
#
_symmetry.space_group_name_H-M   'P 1'
#
loop_
_entity.id
_entity.type
_entity.pdbx_description
1 polymer ?
#
loop_
_entity_poly.entity_id
_entity_poly.type
_entity_poly.pdbx_seq_one_letter_code
_entity_poly.pdbx_strand_id
1 'polypeptide(L)'
;MKSPISVRALAFCVVALSAALHAGAQSTSASVAEPQPGMWAFEGEVDGQPGRSLHIETQLGQAMIVSYLGYRANGAALFLQASGVRQADDSSFAGTLQEFRNGPVLGGSGSIVRPGEVSGSVGDIRLAFDSPTSGTVTLPGDTPRRISRFSFSFWQWTQPLGNRFVVHSYPSPGNLNTPTTYQILVDAGVFRMNQLSTSDGRLCSYSGLYQERGGMLESEGTATCTSESGLQQQQPYRVERFAVDRYGMFTGTVVRNGAKSFLMGPCLAGGVFTGSPDTCASGGRPQLGVEPGMWAFDDELNGTPGRSLQIDTQVGDGPMVVSYLGYRSDGSSLFLQGSALNYSGSAAQQFDMPLQEFRNGPVVGGVVRGGEVETTIGNMRLEFDSPTTGTVTLPFDTPRRVSRYRYEDHTARFDKTYSAQVYALWRANGAPVNIDLVARDNMFRMDTRTADLRTLCEYRGTYSLAGDGLTSDGTRTCTGPAGTTSDAYRAEQFTVDRDGRLRGVMSEVIRDSFRPSGYQGVNLYLGTCSLYRLCSRAELEQPR
;
A
#
# COMPACT_ATOMS: atom_id res chain seq x y z
N MET A 1 -1.64 -23.41 -78.69
CA MET A 1 -0.40 -24.21 -78.81
C MET A 1 0.53 -23.79 -77.68
N LYS A 2 1.10 -24.60 -76.80
CA LYS A 2 1.14 -26.03 -76.52
C LYS A 2 1.66 -26.10 -75.06
N SER A 3 0.97 -26.79 -74.15
CA SER A 3 1.66 -27.55 -73.08
C SER A 3 2.34 -28.78 -73.71
N PRO A 4 3.18 -29.60 -73.04
CA PRO A 4 3.55 -29.66 -71.61
C PRO A 4 5.07 -29.86 -71.39
N ILE A 5 5.52 -30.12 -70.15
CA ILE A 5 6.42 -31.24 -69.81
C ILE A 5 6.35 -31.46 -68.28
N SER A 6 6.10 -32.71 -67.91
CA SER A 6 6.21 -33.24 -66.54
C SER A 6 7.58 -33.88 -66.37
N VAL A 7 8.20 -33.78 -65.20
CA VAL A 7 9.19 -34.77 -64.75
C VAL A 7 8.96 -35.09 -63.27
N ARG A 8 8.79 -36.41 -63.04
CA ARG A 8 8.70 -37.11 -61.76
C ARG A 8 9.98 -36.94 -60.92
N ALA A 9 9.85 -36.90 -59.60
CA ALA A 9 10.92 -37.32 -58.71
C ALA A 9 10.36 -38.12 -57.52
N LEU A 10 10.97 -39.27 -57.30
CA LEU A 10 10.63 -40.30 -56.31
C LEU A 10 10.78 -39.80 -54.87
N ALA A 11 9.84 -40.19 -54.02
CA ALA A 11 9.97 -40.13 -52.57
C ALA A 11 10.74 -41.38 -52.06
N PHE A 12 11.85 -41.16 -51.37
CA PHE A 12 12.51 -42.16 -50.54
C PHE A 12 12.07 -41.99 -49.08
N CYS A 13 11.61 -43.08 -48.49
CA CYS A 13 11.34 -43.24 -47.06
C CYS A 13 12.62 -43.04 -46.24
N VAL A 14 12.57 -42.18 -45.23
CA VAL A 14 13.38 -42.31 -44.01
C VAL A 14 12.44 -42.16 -42.81
N VAL A 15 12.37 -43.25 -42.05
CA VAL A 15 11.69 -43.34 -40.76
C VAL A 15 12.50 -42.54 -39.74
N ALA A 16 11.92 -41.50 -39.16
CA ALA A 16 12.45 -40.83 -37.98
C ALA A 16 11.38 -40.88 -36.86
N LEU A 17 11.69 -41.67 -35.83
CA LEU A 17 10.95 -41.75 -34.56
C LEU A 17 10.78 -40.34 -33.98
N SER A 18 9.55 -39.85 -33.95
CA SER A 18 9.20 -38.64 -33.20
C SER A 18 8.76 -39.07 -31.79
N ALA A 19 9.67 -38.96 -30.83
CA ALA A 19 9.30 -39.00 -29.42
C ALA A 19 8.50 -37.74 -29.10
N ALA A 20 7.21 -37.91 -28.79
CA ALA A 20 6.33 -36.84 -28.35
C ALA A 20 6.73 -36.38 -26.94
N LEU A 21 7.62 -35.39 -26.86
CA LEU A 21 7.77 -34.55 -25.67
C LEU A 21 6.49 -33.71 -25.55
N HIS A 22 5.58 -34.16 -24.70
CA HIS A 22 4.52 -33.31 -24.18
C HIS A 22 5.18 -32.20 -23.36
N ALA A 23 5.44 -31.07 -24.01
CA ALA A 23 5.67 -29.82 -23.31
C ALA A 23 4.36 -29.45 -22.63
N GLY A 24 4.16 -29.96 -21.42
CA GLY A 24 3.16 -29.44 -20.50
C GLY A 24 3.50 -27.97 -20.28
N ALA A 25 2.79 -27.08 -20.97
CA ALA A 25 2.74 -25.68 -20.61
C ALA A 25 2.17 -25.63 -19.20
N GLN A 26 3.05 -25.61 -18.20
CA GLN A 26 2.68 -25.30 -16.84
C GLN A 26 2.12 -23.89 -16.90
N SER A 27 0.79 -23.79 -16.81
CA SER A 27 0.10 -22.54 -16.55
C SER A 27 0.60 -22.10 -15.18
N THR A 28 1.66 -21.29 -15.15
CA THR A 28 2.04 -20.59 -13.94
C THR A 28 0.87 -19.68 -13.62
N SER A 29 0.09 -20.02 -12.59
CA SER A 29 -0.90 -19.13 -12.01
C SER A 29 -0.16 -17.84 -11.66
N ALA A 30 -0.27 -16.82 -12.51
CA ALA A 30 0.32 -15.53 -12.26
C ALA A 30 -0.30 -15.04 -10.95
N SER A 31 0.53 -14.73 -9.96
CA SER A 31 0.03 -14.18 -8.72
C SER A 31 -0.66 -12.87 -9.01
N VAL A 32 -1.90 -12.73 -8.56
CA VAL A 32 -2.72 -11.53 -8.76
C VAL A 32 -2.02 -10.32 -8.15
N ALA A 33 -1.51 -9.45 -9.00
CA ALA A 33 -0.89 -8.19 -8.60
C ALA A 33 -1.98 -7.25 -8.08
N GLU A 34 -1.93 -6.92 -6.78
CA GLU A 34 -2.82 -5.91 -6.20
C GLU A 34 -2.14 -4.55 -6.32
N PRO A 35 -2.70 -3.61 -7.09
CA PRO A 35 -2.11 -2.29 -7.22
C PRO A 35 -2.15 -1.55 -5.89
N GLN A 36 -1.12 -0.75 -5.66
CA GLN A 36 -1.05 0.15 -4.52
C GLN A 36 -1.94 1.37 -4.72
N PRO A 37 -2.58 1.86 -3.65
CA PRO A 37 -3.27 3.13 -3.70
C PRO A 37 -2.29 4.30 -3.89
N GLY A 38 -2.79 5.38 -4.50
CA GLY A 38 -2.08 6.66 -4.69
C GLY A 38 -1.94 7.06 -6.16
N MET A 39 -0.99 7.94 -6.45
CA MET A 39 -0.76 8.51 -7.78
C MET A 39 0.09 7.57 -8.65
N TRP A 40 -0.31 7.45 -9.91
CA TRP A 40 0.31 6.65 -10.95
C TRP A 40 0.59 7.52 -12.17
N ALA A 41 1.79 7.36 -12.72
CA ALA A 41 2.25 8.10 -13.89
C ALA A 41 2.24 7.22 -15.14
N PHE A 42 2.08 7.86 -16.29
CA PHE A 42 2.30 7.24 -17.60
C PHE A 42 3.80 7.17 -17.85
N GLU A 43 4.34 5.97 -18.07
CA GLU A 43 5.77 5.81 -18.33
C GLU A 43 6.14 6.55 -19.63
N GLY A 44 7.22 7.34 -19.59
CA GLY A 44 7.63 8.22 -20.69
C GLY A 44 6.98 9.61 -20.71
N GLU A 45 6.01 9.90 -19.83
CA GLU A 45 5.40 11.23 -19.65
C GLU A 45 5.88 11.93 -18.36
N VAL A 46 6.89 11.37 -17.69
CA VAL A 46 7.50 11.94 -16.46
C VAL A 46 8.75 12.74 -16.85
N ASP A 47 8.53 13.98 -17.28
CA ASP A 47 9.59 14.89 -17.76
C ASP A 47 9.75 16.16 -16.88
N GLY A 48 9.00 16.23 -15.78
CA GLY A 48 8.96 17.38 -14.87
C GLY A 48 8.00 18.49 -15.31
N GLN A 49 7.35 18.37 -16.45
CA GLN A 49 6.26 19.26 -16.86
C GLN A 49 4.92 18.76 -16.31
N PRO A 50 3.92 19.65 -16.16
CA PRO A 50 2.54 19.23 -15.90
C PRO A 50 2.07 18.23 -16.97
N GLY A 51 1.44 17.14 -16.53
CA GLY A 51 1.00 16.07 -17.40
C GLY A 51 -0.33 15.50 -16.98
N ARG A 52 -0.68 14.32 -17.52
CA ARG A 52 -1.81 13.54 -17.04
C ARG A 52 -1.36 12.49 -16.04
N SER A 53 -2.25 12.11 -15.12
CA SER A 53 -1.98 11.06 -14.14
C SER A 53 -3.24 10.27 -13.84
N LEU A 54 -3.04 9.11 -13.22
CA LEU A 54 -4.10 8.34 -12.59
C LEU A 54 -3.90 8.42 -11.08
N HIS A 55 -4.99 8.45 -10.34
CA HIS A 55 -4.98 8.07 -8.93
C HIS A 55 -5.82 6.83 -8.79
N ILE A 56 -5.19 5.78 -8.30
CA ILE A 56 -5.81 4.47 -8.11
C ILE A 56 -6.04 4.32 -6.61
N GLU A 57 -7.24 3.89 -6.25
CA GLU A 57 -7.65 3.68 -4.88
C GLU A 57 -8.16 2.24 -4.75
N THR A 58 -7.59 1.51 -3.78
CA THR A 58 -7.98 0.15 -3.41
C THR A 58 -8.04 0.07 -1.88
N GLN A 59 -9.01 -0.65 -1.35
CA GLN A 59 -9.19 -0.87 0.09
C GLN A 59 -8.98 -2.32 0.46
N LEU A 60 -7.94 -2.95 -0.09
CA LEU A 60 -7.63 -4.36 0.18
C LEU A 60 -8.73 -5.36 -0.25
N GLY A 61 -9.88 -4.94 -0.80
CA GLY A 61 -10.92 -5.80 -1.36
C GLY A 61 -10.98 -5.77 -2.89
N GLN A 62 -12.18 -5.86 -3.45
CA GLN A 62 -12.41 -5.96 -4.90
C GLN A 62 -12.73 -4.62 -5.53
N ALA A 63 -13.35 -3.73 -4.76
CA ALA A 63 -13.71 -2.42 -5.25
C ALA A 63 -12.46 -1.60 -5.53
N MET A 64 -12.52 -0.86 -6.63
CA MET A 64 -11.45 0.01 -7.08
C MET A 64 -12.09 1.31 -7.57
N ILE A 65 -11.44 2.42 -7.25
CA ILE A 65 -11.77 3.73 -7.80
C ILE A 65 -10.54 4.25 -8.53
N VAL A 66 -10.75 4.76 -9.74
CA VAL A 66 -9.71 5.33 -10.59
C VAL A 66 -10.12 6.73 -10.95
N SER A 67 -9.34 7.72 -10.54
CA SER A 67 -9.48 9.09 -11.01
C SER A 67 -8.43 9.38 -12.08
N TYR A 68 -8.86 9.86 -13.23
CA TYR A 68 -7.98 10.40 -14.27
C TYR A 68 -7.90 11.91 -14.11
N LEU A 69 -6.68 12.44 -14.03
CA LEU A 69 -6.39 13.87 -14.00
C LEU A 69 -5.74 14.25 -15.33
N GLY A 70 -6.36 15.16 -16.08
CA GLY A 70 -5.85 15.56 -17.39
C GLY A 70 -6.65 16.72 -17.99
N TYR A 71 -6.69 16.79 -19.32
CA TYR A 71 -7.12 18.02 -20.01
C TYR A 71 -8.23 17.77 -21.03
N ARG A 72 -9.10 18.77 -21.19
CA ARG A 72 -10.09 18.84 -22.26
C ARG A 72 -9.43 19.31 -23.56
N ALA A 73 -10.13 19.13 -24.68
CA ALA A 73 -9.69 19.60 -25.99
C ALA A 73 -9.43 21.13 -26.03
N ASN A 74 -10.16 21.91 -25.24
CA ASN A 74 -9.96 23.36 -25.10
C ASN A 74 -8.78 23.74 -24.17
N GLY A 75 -8.05 22.76 -23.64
CA GLY A 75 -6.90 22.96 -22.77
C GLY A 75 -7.23 23.03 -21.28
N ALA A 76 -8.50 23.13 -20.88
CA ALA A 76 -8.87 23.23 -19.47
C ALA A 76 -8.64 21.91 -18.71
N ALA A 77 -8.16 21.99 -17.46
CA ALA A 77 -8.05 20.86 -16.56
C ALA A 77 -9.43 20.23 -16.27
N LEU A 78 -9.49 18.90 -16.20
CA LEU A 78 -10.65 18.15 -15.73
C LEU A 78 -10.22 16.93 -14.91
N PHE A 79 -11.13 16.43 -14.10
CA PHE A 79 -11.04 15.07 -13.59
C PHE A 79 -12.17 14.20 -14.18
N LEU A 80 -11.87 12.92 -14.33
CA LEU A 80 -12.82 11.86 -14.64
C LEU A 80 -12.69 10.77 -13.59
N GLN A 81 -13.74 10.00 -13.34
CA GLN A 81 -13.68 8.88 -12.40
C GLN A 81 -14.35 7.63 -12.95
N ALA A 82 -13.74 6.49 -12.69
CA ALA A 82 -14.35 5.17 -12.86
C ALA A 82 -14.32 4.46 -11.51
N SER A 83 -15.39 3.73 -11.20
CA SER A 83 -15.43 2.84 -10.04
C SER A 83 -16.09 1.52 -10.41
N GLY A 84 -15.75 0.47 -9.70
CA GLY A 84 -16.29 -0.86 -9.96
C GLY A 84 -15.65 -1.93 -9.10
N VAL A 85 -16.16 -3.14 -9.24
CA VAL A 85 -15.71 -4.33 -8.50
C VAL A 85 -14.93 -5.20 -9.46
N ARG A 86 -13.67 -5.51 -9.13
CA ARG A 86 -12.87 -6.48 -9.88
C ARG A 86 -13.33 -7.89 -9.57
N GLN A 87 -13.16 -8.80 -10.52
CA GLN A 87 -13.38 -10.21 -10.24
C GLN A 87 -12.41 -10.70 -9.15
N ALA A 88 -12.83 -11.73 -8.41
CA ALA A 88 -11.94 -12.39 -7.47
C ALA A 88 -10.70 -12.87 -8.22
N ASP A 89 -9.54 -12.58 -7.64
CA ASP A 89 -8.23 -12.99 -8.16
C ASP A 89 -7.90 -12.45 -9.57
N ASP A 90 -8.51 -11.32 -9.95
CA ASP A 90 -8.19 -10.60 -11.18
C ASP A 90 -7.26 -9.42 -10.89
N SER A 91 -6.18 -9.30 -11.68
CA SER A 91 -5.28 -8.15 -11.67
C SER A 91 -5.70 -7.10 -12.69
N SER A 92 -6.88 -7.24 -13.28
CA SER A 92 -7.45 -6.28 -14.22
C SER A 92 -8.65 -5.53 -13.63
N PHE A 93 -8.89 -4.35 -14.17
CA PHE A 93 -10.06 -3.52 -13.87
C PHE A 93 -10.59 -2.92 -15.17
N ALA A 94 -11.91 -2.91 -15.32
CA ALA A 94 -12.58 -2.16 -16.36
C ALA A 94 -13.72 -1.35 -15.74
N GLY A 95 -13.88 -0.11 -16.17
CA GLY A 95 -14.94 0.76 -15.70
C GLY A 95 -15.18 1.92 -16.66
N THR A 96 -16.37 2.49 -16.59
CA THR A 96 -16.73 3.66 -17.41
C THR A 96 -16.16 4.93 -16.80
N LEU A 97 -15.33 5.67 -17.53
CA LEU A 97 -14.82 6.97 -17.10
C LEU A 97 -15.93 8.02 -17.24
N GLN A 98 -16.41 8.51 -16.11
CA GLN A 98 -17.48 9.49 -16.00
C GLN A 98 -16.92 10.89 -15.75
N GLU A 99 -17.55 11.88 -16.35
CA GLU A 99 -17.34 13.30 -16.06
C GLU A 99 -18.46 13.80 -15.16
N PHE A 100 -18.13 14.70 -14.24
CA PHE A 100 -19.08 15.31 -13.30
C PHE A 100 -19.22 16.80 -13.55
N ARG A 101 -20.35 17.38 -13.17
CA ARG A 101 -20.60 18.82 -13.24
C ARG A 101 -21.51 19.31 -12.11
N ASN A 102 -21.64 20.63 -11.99
CA ASN A 102 -22.62 21.33 -11.16
C ASN A 102 -22.53 21.02 -9.65
N GLY A 103 -21.38 20.56 -9.16
CA GLY A 103 -21.16 20.30 -7.75
C GLY A 103 -20.61 21.50 -6.96
N PRO A 104 -20.16 21.28 -5.72
CA PRO A 104 -19.74 22.36 -4.83
C PRO A 104 -18.45 23.04 -5.31
N VAL A 105 -18.47 24.37 -5.40
CA VAL A 105 -17.35 25.18 -5.89
C VAL A 105 -16.46 25.67 -4.74
N LEU A 106 -15.18 25.94 -5.03
CA LEU A 106 -14.27 26.57 -4.07
C LEU A 106 -14.78 27.95 -3.64
N GLY A 107 -14.80 28.20 -2.33
CA GLY A 107 -15.24 29.48 -1.76
C GLY A 107 -16.72 29.83 -1.96
N GLY A 108 -17.54 28.88 -2.40
CA GLY A 108 -18.98 29.08 -2.53
C GLY A 108 -19.62 29.31 -1.16
N SER A 109 -20.03 30.53 -0.86
CA SER A 109 -20.72 30.86 0.39
C SER A 109 -22.17 30.36 0.34
N GLY A 110 -22.55 29.48 1.27
CA GLY A 110 -23.97 29.23 1.56
C GLY A 110 -24.32 27.77 1.84
N SER A 111 -25.22 27.59 2.80
CA SER A 111 -25.81 26.36 3.35
C SER A 111 -26.46 25.38 2.35
N ILE A 112 -26.32 25.58 1.03
CA ILE A 112 -26.84 24.69 -0.01
C ILE A 112 -25.67 24.21 -0.86
N VAL A 113 -24.99 23.20 -0.33
CA VAL A 113 -24.08 22.34 -1.11
C VAL A 113 -24.95 21.66 -2.17
N ARG A 114 -24.90 22.14 -3.42
CA ARG A 114 -25.58 21.43 -4.51
C ARG A 114 -24.77 20.17 -4.82
N PRO A 115 -25.41 18.99 -4.81
CA PRO A 115 -24.73 17.78 -5.23
C PRO A 115 -24.37 17.93 -6.71
N GLY A 116 -23.17 17.49 -7.07
CA GLY A 116 -22.81 17.35 -8.47
C GLY A 116 -23.64 16.26 -9.13
N GLU A 117 -23.56 16.22 -10.46
CA GLU A 117 -24.22 15.21 -11.27
C GLU A 117 -23.27 14.65 -12.32
N VAL A 118 -23.53 13.43 -12.77
CA VAL A 118 -22.83 12.85 -13.92
C VAL A 118 -23.21 13.65 -15.16
N SER A 119 -22.21 14.28 -15.80
CA SER A 119 -22.36 15.05 -17.03
C SER A 119 -22.38 14.15 -18.27
N GLY A 120 -21.61 13.06 -18.23
CA GLY A 120 -21.43 12.15 -19.35
C GLY A 120 -20.30 11.15 -19.12
N SER A 121 -19.90 10.46 -20.17
CA SER A 121 -18.77 9.53 -20.16
C SER A 121 -17.90 9.71 -21.39
N VAL A 122 -16.59 9.52 -21.21
CA VAL A 122 -15.62 9.48 -22.32
C VAL A 122 -15.35 8.06 -22.83
N GLY A 123 -16.00 7.03 -22.26
CA GLY A 123 -15.82 5.61 -22.58
C GLY A 123 -15.17 4.81 -21.45
N ASP A 124 -14.82 3.55 -21.72
CA ASP A 124 -14.26 2.64 -20.71
C ASP A 124 -12.74 2.75 -20.59
N ILE A 125 -12.25 2.82 -19.36
CA ILE A 125 -10.85 2.58 -19.01
C ILE A 125 -10.63 1.08 -18.77
N ARG A 126 -9.49 0.56 -19.22
CA ARG A 126 -9.03 -0.79 -18.88
C ARG A 126 -7.65 -0.73 -18.25
N LEU A 127 -7.49 -1.36 -17.10
CA LEU A 127 -6.24 -1.50 -16.37
C LEU A 127 -5.89 -2.97 -16.26
N ALA A 128 -4.60 -3.30 -16.40
CA ALA A 128 -4.06 -4.63 -16.14
C ALA A 128 -2.73 -4.48 -15.39
N PHE A 129 -2.67 -5.01 -14.17
CA PHE A 129 -1.51 -4.93 -13.31
C PHE A 129 -0.66 -6.21 -13.42
N ASP A 130 0.64 -6.01 -13.55
CA ASP A 130 1.64 -7.09 -13.53
C ASP A 130 2.46 -7.08 -12.23
N SER A 131 2.52 -5.95 -11.53
CA SER A 131 3.03 -5.84 -10.16
C SER A 131 2.16 -4.89 -9.34
N PRO A 132 2.34 -4.84 -8.00
CA PRO A 132 1.68 -3.84 -7.16
C PRO A 132 1.95 -2.39 -7.55
N THR A 133 2.99 -2.13 -8.35
CA THR A 133 3.46 -0.79 -8.70
C THR A 133 3.65 -0.57 -10.20
N SER A 134 3.25 -1.56 -11.03
CA SER A 134 3.32 -1.46 -12.49
C SER A 134 2.13 -2.13 -13.18
N GLY A 135 1.77 -1.58 -14.33
CA GLY A 135 0.70 -2.13 -15.15
C GLY A 135 0.59 -1.44 -16.50
N THR A 136 -0.52 -1.73 -17.17
CA THR A 136 -0.90 -1.14 -18.45
C THR A 136 -2.28 -0.52 -18.32
N VAL A 137 -2.46 0.69 -18.85
CA VAL A 137 -3.75 1.36 -19.01
C VAL A 137 -4.12 1.48 -20.49
N THR A 138 -5.37 1.25 -20.82
CA THR A 138 -5.97 1.63 -22.10
C THR A 138 -7.07 2.63 -21.81
N LEU A 139 -6.87 3.88 -22.23
CA LEU A 139 -7.89 4.91 -22.18
C LEU A 139 -8.78 4.84 -23.42
N PRO A 140 -10.01 5.38 -23.38
CA PRO A 140 -10.88 5.45 -24.55
C PRO A 140 -10.18 6.13 -25.74
N GLY A 141 -10.16 5.44 -26.88
CA GLY A 141 -9.53 5.95 -28.10
C GLY A 141 -8.00 6.05 -28.07
N ASP A 142 -7.33 5.59 -27.01
CA ASP A 142 -5.87 5.56 -26.90
C ASP A 142 -5.35 4.12 -27.07
N THR A 143 -4.07 3.97 -27.40
CA THR A 143 -3.38 2.67 -27.37
C THR A 143 -3.02 2.28 -25.94
N PRO A 144 -2.83 0.99 -25.63
CA PRO A 144 -2.32 0.58 -24.33
C PRO A 144 -0.99 1.26 -23.98
N ARG A 145 -0.87 1.79 -22.77
CA ARG A 145 0.31 2.50 -22.25
C ARG A 145 0.76 1.94 -20.92
N ARG A 146 2.07 1.90 -20.71
CA ARG A 146 2.66 1.51 -19.42
C ARG A 146 2.41 2.58 -18.38
N ILE A 147 2.08 2.15 -17.17
CA ILE A 147 1.91 3.01 -16.00
C ILE A 147 2.69 2.44 -14.83
N SER A 148 3.13 3.33 -13.95
CA SER A 148 3.85 2.99 -12.74
C SER A 148 3.41 3.84 -11.56
N ARG A 149 3.49 3.27 -10.35
CA ARG A 149 3.27 4.02 -9.11
C ARG A 149 4.30 5.15 -9.06
N PHE A 150 3.82 6.38 -8.97
CA PHE A 150 4.69 7.56 -8.98
C PHE A 150 5.67 7.51 -7.80
N SER A 151 6.90 7.99 -7.99
CA SER A 151 7.94 8.05 -6.96
C SER A 151 8.49 9.47 -6.87
N PHE A 152 8.56 10.02 -5.66
CA PHE A 152 9.15 11.33 -5.41
C PHE A 152 10.68 11.20 -5.24
N SER A 153 11.38 10.81 -6.30
CA SER A 153 12.82 10.56 -6.26
C SER A 153 13.61 11.86 -6.27
N PHE A 154 14.00 12.41 -5.11
CA PHE A 154 15.09 13.42 -5.09
C PHE A 154 15.93 13.57 -3.82
N TRP A 155 15.55 13.06 -2.63
CA TRP A 155 16.31 13.40 -1.41
C TRP A 155 16.99 12.25 -0.64
N GLN A 156 16.48 11.01 -0.62
CA GLN A 156 16.94 10.06 0.40
C GLN A 156 18.10 9.12 0.01
N TRP A 157 18.53 9.06 -1.26
CA TRP A 157 19.33 7.91 -1.73
C TRP A 157 20.64 8.22 -2.45
N THR A 158 21.16 9.46 -2.40
CA THR A 158 22.52 9.76 -2.91
C THR A 158 23.65 9.24 -2.00
N GLN A 159 23.33 8.55 -0.89
CA GLN A 159 24.32 7.88 -0.07
C GLN A 159 24.18 6.35 -0.15
N PRO A 160 25.29 5.60 -0.33
CA PRO A 160 25.26 4.15 -0.32
C PRO A 160 24.65 3.63 0.99
N LEU A 161 23.59 2.83 0.90
CA LEU A 161 22.98 2.18 2.05
C LEU A 161 23.79 0.94 2.43
N GLY A 162 24.88 1.15 3.16
CA GLY A 162 25.71 0.08 3.73
C GLY A 162 25.12 -0.56 4.99
N ASN A 163 23.80 -0.77 5.07
CA ASN A 163 23.15 -1.16 6.33
C ASN A 163 22.81 -2.63 6.40
N ARG A 164 22.87 -3.20 7.62
CA ARG A 164 22.49 -4.58 7.92
C ARG A 164 21.12 -4.58 8.58
N PHE A 165 20.17 -5.29 7.98
CA PHE A 165 18.87 -5.53 8.58
C PHE A 165 18.90 -6.85 9.35
N VAL A 166 17.89 -7.07 10.19
CA VAL A 166 17.57 -8.37 10.75
C VAL A 166 16.06 -8.44 10.72
N VAL A 167 15.53 -9.18 9.75
CA VAL A 167 14.09 -9.27 9.51
C VAL A 167 13.64 -10.67 9.78
N HIS A 168 12.60 -10.86 10.59
CA HIS A 168 12.03 -12.18 10.84
C HIS A 168 11.21 -12.65 9.63
N SER A 169 11.40 -13.91 9.22
CA SER A 169 10.60 -14.52 8.14
C SER A 169 9.43 -15.28 8.73
N TYR A 170 8.25 -15.07 8.15
CA TYR A 170 7.07 -15.92 8.32
C TYR A 170 6.96 -16.80 7.07
N PRO A 171 7.44 -18.06 7.12
CA PRO A 171 7.33 -18.96 5.99
C PRO A 171 5.86 -19.29 5.69
N SER A 172 5.63 -19.69 4.43
CA SER A 172 4.40 -20.35 3.95
C SER A 172 3.87 -21.40 4.97
N PRO A 173 2.54 -21.64 5.01
CA PRO A 173 1.87 -22.50 6.00
C PRO A 173 2.62 -23.80 6.34
N GLY A 174 2.72 -24.11 7.64
CA GLY A 174 3.08 -25.43 8.17
C GLY A 174 4.45 -25.56 8.83
N ASN A 175 5.31 -24.55 8.78
CA ASN A 175 6.62 -24.59 9.46
C ASN A 175 6.61 -23.74 10.74
N LEU A 176 7.15 -24.31 11.83
CA LEU A 176 7.35 -23.62 13.09
C LEU A 176 8.17 -22.34 12.86
N ASN A 177 7.66 -21.23 13.38
CA ASN A 177 8.32 -19.92 13.35
C ASN A 177 9.76 -20.02 13.83
N THR A 178 10.68 -19.86 12.90
CA THR A 178 12.09 -19.71 13.27
C THR A 178 12.59 -18.39 12.76
N PRO A 179 13.05 -17.49 13.65
CA PRO A 179 13.55 -16.18 13.28
C PRO A 179 14.70 -16.36 12.29
N THR A 180 14.47 -15.96 11.05
CA THR A 180 15.52 -15.84 10.05
C THR A 180 16.11 -14.46 10.19
N THR A 181 17.41 -14.30 9.97
CA THR A 181 18.07 -12.99 9.98
C THR A 181 18.52 -12.67 8.56
N TYR A 182 18.14 -11.51 8.01
CA TYR A 182 18.53 -11.08 6.67
C TYR A 182 19.34 -9.80 6.69
N GLN A 183 20.53 -9.82 6.09
CA GLN A 183 21.23 -8.60 5.72
C GLN A 183 20.78 -8.17 4.32
N ILE A 184 20.29 -6.95 4.15
CA ILE A 184 19.91 -6.38 2.86
C ILE A 184 20.84 -5.20 2.57
N LEU A 185 21.48 -5.16 1.40
CA LEU A 185 22.30 -4.06 0.93
C LEU A 185 21.77 -3.57 -0.41
N VAL A 186 21.77 -2.27 -0.61
CA VAL A 186 21.34 -1.63 -1.85
C VAL A 186 22.41 -0.62 -2.23
N ASP A 187 23.11 -0.88 -3.33
CA ASP A 187 24.25 -0.06 -3.76
C ASP A 187 24.38 -0.05 -5.28
N ALA A 188 24.63 1.12 -5.86
CA ALA A 188 24.87 1.33 -7.28
C ALA A 188 23.89 0.60 -8.23
N GLY A 189 22.58 0.63 -7.93
CA GLY A 189 21.54 -0.03 -8.75
C GLY A 189 21.40 -1.54 -8.51
N VAL A 190 22.17 -2.12 -7.58
CA VAL A 190 22.16 -3.55 -7.25
C VAL A 190 21.59 -3.77 -5.86
N PHE A 191 20.59 -4.65 -5.78
CA PHE A 191 20.09 -5.19 -4.53
C PHE A 191 20.81 -6.49 -4.20
N ARG A 192 21.19 -6.62 -2.93
CA ARG A 192 21.74 -7.84 -2.35
C ARG A 192 21.00 -8.15 -1.06
N MET A 193 20.60 -9.40 -0.87
CA MET A 193 20.06 -9.86 0.40
C MET A 193 20.72 -11.17 0.78
N ASN A 194 21.08 -11.37 2.04
CA ASN A 194 21.74 -12.58 2.53
C ASN A 194 21.04 -13.07 3.78
N GLN A 195 20.64 -14.34 3.81
CA GLN A 195 20.27 -15.01 5.04
C GLN A 195 21.53 -15.27 5.86
N LEU A 196 21.52 -14.80 7.11
CA LEU A 196 22.60 -14.94 8.07
C LEU A 196 22.37 -16.11 9.04
N SER A 197 21.11 -16.48 9.25
CA SER A 197 20.73 -17.61 10.09
C SER A 197 19.39 -18.18 9.63
N THR A 198 19.27 -19.50 9.55
CA THR A 198 18.01 -20.23 9.41
C THR A 198 18.00 -21.41 10.37
N SER A 199 16.82 -21.96 10.64
CA SER A 199 16.66 -23.13 11.51
C SER A 199 17.02 -24.45 10.85
N ASP A 200 16.94 -24.51 9.52
CA ASP A 200 17.24 -25.67 8.69
C ASP A 200 18.70 -25.69 8.20
N GLY A 201 19.52 -24.72 8.63
CA GLY A 201 20.91 -24.55 8.20
C GLY A 201 21.08 -24.09 6.74
N ARG A 202 19.98 -23.91 5.98
CA ARG A 202 20.00 -23.51 4.58
C ARG A 202 20.06 -21.99 4.43
N LEU A 203 21.17 -21.46 3.93
CA LEU A 203 21.36 -20.03 3.72
C LEU A 203 21.21 -19.64 2.25
N CYS A 204 20.39 -18.64 1.96
CA CYS A 204 20.24 -18.07 0.62
C CYS A 204 20.79 -16.65 0.52
N SER A 205 21.48 -16.40 -0.58
CA SER A 205 21.91 -15.09 -1.05
C SER A 205 21.13 -14.70 -2.30
N TYR A 206 20.71 -13.46 -2.40
CA TYR A 206 19.88 -12.90 -3.46
C TYR A 206 20.63 -11.72 -4.07
N SER A 207 20.72 -11.65 -5.39
CA SER A 207 21.35 -10.54 -6.08
C SER A 207 20.58 -10.21 -7.36
N GLY A 208 20.28 -8.93 -7.56
CA GLY A 208 19.50 -8.46 -8.70
C GLY A 208 19.56 -6.96 -8.89
N LEU A 209 18.95 -6.47 -9.97
CA LEU A 209 18.68 -5.05 -10.12
C LEU A 209 17.48 -4.68 -9.25
N TYR A 210 17.43 -3.44 -8.78
CA TYR A 210 16.29 -2.94 -8.03
C TYR A 210 15.64 -1.74 -8.69
N GLN A 211 14.38 -1.51 -8.35
CA GLN A 211 13.61 -0.33 -8.71
C GLN A 211 12.88 0.20 -7.49
N GLU A 212 12.71 1.52 -7.43
CA GLU A 212 11.93 2.20 -6.41
C GLU A 212 10.61 2.68 -7.00
N ARG A 213 9.50 2.19 -6.47
CA ARG A 213 8.15 2.56 -6.91
C ARG A 213 7.26 2.78 -5.69
N GLY A 214 6.67 3.97 -5.56
CA GLY A 214 5.75 4.31 -4.46
C GLY A 214 6.39 4.26 -3.06
N GLY A 215 7.67 4.58 -2.93
CA GLY A 215 8.40 4.49 -1.66
C GLY A 215 8.75 3.06 -1.21
N MET A 216 8.59 2.07 -2.09
CA MET A 216 8.97 0.67 -1.84
C MET A 216 10.09 0.24 -2.78
N LEU A 217 10.80 -0.80 -2.36
CA LEU A 217 11.84 -1.45 -3.14
C LEU A 217 11.30 -2.76 -3.75
N GLU A 218 11.52 -2.91 -5.06
CA GLU A 218 11.30 -4.14 -5.81
C GLU A 218 12.61 -4.59 -6.44
N SER A 219 12.82 -5.90 -6.54
CA SER A 219 14.03 -6.45 -7.16
C SER A 219 13.78 -7.80 -7.81
N GLU A 220 14.43 -8.04 -8.94
CA GLU A 220 14.43 -9.33 -9.64
C GLU A 220 15.86 -9.77 -9.94
N GLY A 221 16.11 -11.07 -9.82
CA GLY A 221 17.43 -11.63 -10.13
C GLY A 221 17.57 -13.09 -9.72
N THR A 222 18.77 -13.47 -9.28
CA THR A 222 19.10 -14.86 -8.93
C THR A 222 19.30 -15.00 -7.42
N ALA A 223 18.66 -16.03 -6.85
CA ALA A 223 18.89 -16.49 -5.49
C ALA A 223 19.74 -17.77 -5.51
N THR A 224 20.85 -17.76 -4.78
CA THR A 224 21.73 -18.91 -4.56
C THR A 224 21.54 -19.41 -3.13
N CYS A 225 20.99 -20.60 -2.98
CA CYS A 225 20.76 -21.24 -1.68
C CYS A 225 21.74 -22.39 -1.45
N THR A 226 22.45 -22.35 -0.33
CA THR A 226 23.38 -23.38 0.11
C THR A 226 22.74 -24.19 1.23
N SER A 227 22.61 -25.50 1.04
CA SER A 227 22.17 -26.45 2.08
C SER A 227 23.26 -26.70 3.13
N GLU A 228 22.90 -27.35 4.24
CA GLU A 228 23.86 -27.76 5.29
C GLU A 228 24.97 -28.66 4.73
N SER A 229 24.67 -29.50 3.73
CA SER A 229 25.66 -30.34 3.05
C SER A 229 26.52 -29.60 2.00
N GLY A 230 26.39 -28.27 1.91
CA GLY A 230 27.13 -27.43 0.97
C GLY A 230 26.61 -27.42 -0.47
N LEU A 231 25.53 -28.17 -0.78
CA LEU A 231 24.94 -28.15 -2.13
C LEU A 231 24.30 -26.80 -2.40
N GLN A 232 24.67 -26.19 -3.53
CA GLN A 232 24.12 -24.92 -3.99
C GLN A 232 23.02 -25.13 -5.03
N GLN A 233 21.95 -24.35 -4.90
CA GLN A 233 20.86 -24.27 -5.87
C GLN A 233 20.64 -22.82 -6.25
N GLN A 234 20.64 -22.55 -7.56
CA GLN A 234 20.28 -21.25 -8.10
C GLN A 234 18.85 -21.27 -8.61
N GLN A 235 18.13 -20.17 -8.38
CA GLN A 235 16.75 -20.02 -8.84
C GLN A 235 16.43 -18.54 -9.05
N PRO A 236 15.51 -18.20 -9.97
CA PRO A 236 15.01 -16.84 -10.07
C PRO A 236 14.29 -16.45 -8.78
N TYR A 237 14.43 -15.19 -8.39
CA TYR A 237 13.63 -14.60 -7.34
C TYR A 237 13.03 -13.27 -7.77
N ARG A 238 11.96 -12.90 -7.08
CA ARG A 238 11.42 -11.56 -7.08
C ARG A 238 11.17 -11.11 -5.65
N VAL A 239 11.49 -9.86 -5.38
CA VAL A 239 11.19 -9.16 -4.15
C VAL A 239 10.14 -8.11 -4.48
N GLU A 240 9.06 -8.11 -3.71
CA GLU A 240 7.93 -7.19 -3.87
C GLU A 240 7.69 -6.45 -2.56
N ARG A 241 7.39 -5.15 -2.67
CA ARG A 241 6.87 -4.32 -1.56
C ARG A 241 7.79 -4.28 -0.34
N PHE A 242 9.11 -4.27 -0.54
CA PHE A 242 10.02 -4.07 0.59
C PHE A 242 9.92 -2.62 1.06
N ALA A 243 9.52 -2.43 2.31
CA ALA A 243 9.41 -1.11 2.93
C ALA A 243 9.63 -1.21 4.44
N VAL A 244 10.09 -0.11 5.04
CA VAL A 244 10.09 0.08 6.50
C VAL A 244 9.17 1.25 6.80
N ASP A 245 8.14 1.02 7.60
CA ASP A 245 7.26 2.12 8.00
C ASP A 245 7.89 3.01 9.10
N ARG A 246 7.18 4.08 9.44
CA ARG A 246 7.61 5.05 10.46
C ARG A 246 7.86 4.46 11.86
N TYR A 247 7.28 3.30 12.16
CA TYR A 247 7.47 2.60 13.43
C TYR A 247 8.70 1.67 13.40
N GLY A 248 9.46 1.71 12.30
CA GLY A 248 10.58 0.80 12.07
C GLY A 248 10.13 -0.60 11.70
N MET A 249 8.90 -0.79 11.20
CA MET A 249 8.43 -2.13 10.82
C MET A 249 8.77 -2.43 9.38
N PHE A 250 9.66 -3.39 9.19
CA PHE A 250 9.92 -3.96 7.87
C PHE A 250 8.75 -4.84 7.45
N THR A 251 8.32 -4.70 6.19
CA THR A 251 7.42 -5.63 5.52
C THR A 251 7.90 -5.90 4.09
N GLY A 252 7.62 -7.09 3.57
CA GLY A 252 8.00 -7.45 2.21
C GLY A 252 7.64 -8.88 1.81
N THR A 253 7.61 -9.15 0.51
CA THR A 253 7.39 -10.49 -0.04
C THR A 253 8.58 -10.93 -0.87
N VAL A 254 9.03 -12.16 -0.66
CA VAL A 254 10.03 -12.84 -1.49
C VAL A 254 9.33 -13.98 -2.24
N VAL A 255 9.40 -13.95 -3.56
CA VAL A 255 8.89 -15.00 -4.45
C VAL A 255 10.06 -15.81 -4.98
N ARG A 256 10.02 -17.15 -4.82
CA ARG A 256 11.01 -18.09 -5.36
C ARG A 256 10.30 -19.33 -5.89
N ASN A 257 10.55 -19.72 -7.14
CA ASN A 257 9.86 -20.84 -7.79
C ASN A 257 8.33 -20.78 -7.64
N GLY A 258 7.75 -19.57 -7.70
CA GLY A 258 6.33 -19.33 -7.48
C GLY A 258 5.88 -19.38 -6.01
N ALA A 259 6.71 -19.87 -5.08
CA ALA A 259 6.41 -19.87 -3.65
C ALA A 259 6.68 -18.48 -3.03
N LYS A 260 5.71 -17.97 -2.27
CA LYS A 260 5.80 -16.70 -1.54
C LYS A 260 6.30 -16.92 -0.11
N SER A 261 7.22 -16.09 0.33
CA SER A 261 7.69 -15.99 1.73
C SER A 261 7.49 -14.54 2.18
N PHE A 262 6.86 -14.36 3.33
CA PHE A 262 6.55 -13.02 3.84
C PHE A 262 7.56 -12.66 4.92
N LEU A 263 8.10 -11.47 4.79
CA LEU A 263 9.10 -10.93 5.70
C LEU A 263 8.44 -9.80 6.47
N MET A 264 8.39 -9.92 7.79
CA MET A 264 7.89 -8.87 8.66
C MET A 264 8.71 -8.83 9.95
N GLY A 265 9.06 -7.66 10.43
CA GLY A 265 9.75 -7.56 11.72
C GLY A 265 10.19 -6.15 12.05
N PRO A 266 10.58 -5.90 13.31
CA PRO A 266 11.20 -4.64 13.66
C PRO A 266 12.56 -4.52 12.97
N CYS A 267 12.85 -3.33 12.46
CA CYS A 267 14.17 -2.94 12.03
C CYS A 267 15.04 -2.69 13.28
N LEU A 268 16.31 -3.10 13.23
CA LEU A 268 17.25 -2.95 14.35
C LEU A 268 17.97 -1.62 14.32
N ALA A 269 18.33 -1.13 15.50
CA ALA A 269 19.12 0.08 15.70
C ALA A 269 20.31 0.18 14.71
N GLY A 270 20.36 1.27 13.94
CA GLY A 270 21.38 1.55 12.93
C GLY A 270 20.94 1.24 11.49
N GLY A 271 19.83 0.53 11.27
CA GLY A 271 19.29 0.32 9.92
C GLY A 271 18.67 1.59 9.33
N VAL A 272 18.97 1.94 8.08
CA VAL A 272 18.24 2.96 7.31
C VAL A 272 17.70 2.26 6.06
N PHE A 273 16.38 2.16 5.94
CA PHE A 273 15.67 1.56 4.81
C PHE A 273 14.63 2.53 4.23
N THR A 274 14.02 2.20 3.09
CA THR A 274 13.00 3.06 2.46
C THR A 274 11.90 3.42 3.45
N GLY A 275 11.79 4.72 3.74
CA GLY A 275 10.81 5.28 4.67
C GLY A 275 11.10 5.15 6.16
N SER A 276 12.27 4.65 6.54
CA SER A 276 12.74 4.64 7.93
C SER A 276 13.13 6.06 8.38
N PRO A 277 12.81 6.48 9.62
CA PRO A 277 13.45 7.64 10.24
C PRO A 277 14.96 7.39 10.42
N ASP A 278 15.73 8.47 10.66
CA ASP A 278 17.20 8.51 10.85
C ASP A 278 17.69 7.38 11.78
N THR A 279 18.08 6.26 11.16
CA THR A 279 18.33 4.97 11.79
C THR A 279 17.14 4.40 12.59
N CYS A 280 16.89 3.10 12.47
CA CYS A 280 15.91 2.36 13.28
C CYS A 280 16.26 2.34 14.81
N ALA A 281 17.06 3.28 15.30
CA ALA A 281 17.63 3.35 16.64
C ALA A 281 17.25 4.56 17.49
N SER A 282 16.90 5.74 16.96
CA SER A 282 16.99 6.93 17.80
C SER A 282 15.98 8.02 17.51
N GLY A 283 15.02 8.16 18.42
CA GLY A 283 14.26 9.40 18.62
C GLY A 283 12.77 9.20 18.45
N GLY A 284 12.02 9.39 19.53
CA GLY A 284 10.56 9.39 19.47
C GLY A 284 10.06 10.41 18.47
N ARG A 285 9.20 9.97 17.55
CA ARG A 285 8.35 10.86 16.77
C ARG A 285 6.96 10.25 16.69
N PRO A 286 5.99 10.75 17.48
CA PRO A 286 4.58 10.43 17.30
C PRO A 286 4.03 11.22 16.09
N GLN A 287 4.71 11.16 14.95
CA GLN A 287 4.19 11.79 13.74
C GLN A 287 3.10 10.88 13.17
N LEU A 288 1.91 11.44 13.00
CA LEU A 288 0.81 10.81 12.27
C LEU A 288 1.26 10.64 10.82
N GLY A 289 1.53 9.41 10.39
CA GLY A 289 1.72 9.13 8.97
C GLY A 289 0.37 8.90 8.33
N VAL A 290 -0.05 9.92 7.59
CA VAL A 290 -1.28 9.99 6.82
C VAL A 290 -1.32 8.89 5.78
N GLU A 291 -2.45 8.19 5.68
CA GLU A 291 -2.64 7.16 4.68
C GLU A 291 -2.85 7.77 3.28
N PRO A 292 -2.16 7.27 2.25
CA PRO A 292 -2.42 7.67 0.89
C PRO A 292 -3.81 7.17 0.47
N GLY A 293 -4.46 7.93 -0.42
CA GLY A 293 -5.71 7.52 -1.02
C GLY A 293 -6.68 8.66 -1.29
N MET A 294 -7.93 8.30 -1.52
CA MET A 294 -9.05 9.23 -1.65
C MET A 294 -9.59 9.65 -0.28
N TRP A 295 -9.83 10.95 -0.13
CA TRP A 295 -10.35 11.59 1.07
C TRP A 295 -11.57 12.42 0.70
N ALA A 296 -12.58 12.37 1.55
CA ALA A 296 -13.85 13.06 1.35
C ALA A 296 -14.05 14.15 2.40
N PHE A 297 -14.84 15.15 2.05
CA PHE A 297 -15.38 16.10 3.02
C PHE A 297 -16.53 15.45 3.77
N ASP A 298 -16.46 15.42 5.10
CA ASP A 298 -17.38 14.63 5.92
C ASP A 298 -18.85 15.06 5.73
N ASP A 299 -19.08 16.35 5.50
CA ASP A 299 -20.40 16.95 5.24
C ASP A 299 -20.88 16.80 3.79
N GLU A 300 -20.06 16.22 2.89
CA GLU A 300 -20.43 15.88 1.51
C GLU A 300 -20.60 14.37 1.29
N LEU A 301 -20.43 13.54 2.33
CA LEU A 301 -20.58 12.08 2.29
C LEU A 301 -22.05 11.62 2.30
N ASN A 302 -22.79 11.92 1.23
CA ASN A 302 -24.22 11.63 1.13
C ASN A 302 -24.60 10.70 -0.05
N GLY A 303 -23.61 10.10 -0.72
CA GLY A 303 -23.79 9.22 -1.87
C GLY A 303 -23.99 9.93 -3.22
N THR A 304 -23.91 11.27 -3.24
CA THR A 304 -23.93 12.07 -4.48
C THR A 304 -22.52 12.60 -4.82
N PRO A 305 -22.25 12.95 -6.10
CA PRO A 305 -20.97 13.55 -6.47
C PRO A 305 -20.68 14.82 -5.68
N GLY A 306 -19.53 14.85 -5.01
CA GLY A 306 -19.05 15.99 -4.22
C GLY A 306 -17.61 16.37 -4.59
N ARG A 307 -16.99 17.16 -3.72
CA ARG A 307 -15.54 17.44 -3.75
C ARG A 307 -14.77 16.32 -3.07
N SER A 308 -13.53 16.11 -3.47
CA SER A 308 -12.62 15.18 -2.79
C SER A 308 -11.18 15.62 -2.89
N LEU A 309 -10.34 15.03 -2.04
CA LEU A 309 -8.89 15.14 -2.11
C LEU A 309 -8.33 13.76 -2.45
N GLN A 310 -7.25 13.71 -3.20
CA GLN A 310 -6.45 12.51 -3.34
C GLN A 310 -5.06 12.81 -2.82
N ILE A 311 -4.76 12.21 -1.67
CA ILE A 311 -3.53 12.44 -0.93
C ILE A 311 -2.58 11.31 -1.26
N ASP A 312 -1.37 11.65 -1.65
CA ASP A 312 -0.29 10.70 -1.86
C ASP A 312 0.84 11.03 -0.90
N THR A 313 1.07 10.11 0.05
CA THR A 313 2.22 10.10 0.93
C THR A 313 3.08 8.91 0.56
N GLN A 314 4.38 9.15 0.42
CA GLN A 314 5.38 8.09 0.28
C GLN A 314 6.10 7.90 1.60
N VAL A 315 6.61 6.68 1.82
CA VAL A 315 7.08 6.23 3.14
C VAL A 315 8.19 7.15 3.68
N GLY A 316 8.13 7.45 4.99
CA GLY A 316 9.11 8.29 5.71
C GLY A 316 8.73 9.77 5.79
N ASP A 317 9.73 10.64 6.02
CA ASP A 317 9.60 12.11 6.03
C ASP A 317 9.50 12.68 4.58
N GLY A 318 8.85 11.93 3.68
CA GLY A 318 8.75 12.22 2.25
C GLY A 318 7.78 13.38 1.93
N PRO A 319 7.81 13.90 0.69
CA PRO A 319 6.82 14.86 0.23
C PRO A 319 5.41 14.27 0.23
N MET A 320 4.44 15.15 0.49
CA MET A 320 3.02 14.89 0.27
C MET A 320 2.59 15.61 -1.00
N VAL A 321 1.83 14.92 -1.86
CA VAL A 321 1.10 15.55 -2.96
C VAL A 321 -0.39 15.38 -2.74
N VAL A 322 -1.13 16.44 -3.04
CA VAL A 322 -2.58 16.45 -2.91
C VAL A 322 -3.18 16.93 -4.21
N SER A 323 -4.06 16.10 -4.78
CA SER A 323 -4.91 16.46 -5.90
C SER A 323 -6.31 16.80 -5.37
N TYR A 324 -6.75 18.04 -5.50
CA TYR A 324 -8.13 18.43 -5.23
C TYR A 324 -8.99 18.15 -6.46
N LEU A 325 -10.12 17.47 -6.29
CA LEU A 325 -11.12 17.21 -7.32
C LEU A 325 -12.41 17.96 -6.98
N GLY A 326 -12.85 18.85 -7.86
CA GLY A 326 -14.04 19.65 -7.60
C GLY A 326 -14.55 20.42 -8.83
N TYR A 327 -15.23 21.54 -8.58
CA TYR A 327 -16.02 22.23 -9.61
C TYR A 327 -15.69 23.72 -9.72
N ARG A 328 -15.71 24.24 -10.95
CA ARG A 328 -15.63 25.67 -11.24
C ARG A 328 -17.00 26.33 -11.08
N SER A 329 -17.01 27.66 -11.03
CA SER A 329 -18.24 28.46 -10.98
C SER A 329 -19.15 28.27 -12.20
N ASP A 330 -18.59 27.88 -13.35
CA ASP A 330 -19.35 27.54 -14.56
C ASP A 330 -19.97 26.12 -14.53
N GLY A 331 -19.75 25.38 -13.44
CA GLY A 331 -20.22 24.02 -13.24
C GLY A 331 -19.30 22.93 -13.79
N SER A 332 -18.24 23.27 -14.54
CA SER A 332 -17.30 22.27 -15.09
C SER A 332 -16.43 21.64 -14.00
N SER A 333 -16.06 20.37 -14.17
CA SER A 333 -15.07 19.73 -13.30
C SER A 333 -13.66 20.29 -13.53
N LEU A 334 -12.88 20.36 -12.46
CA LEU A 334 -11.45 20.69 -12.48
C LEU A 334 -10.68 19.82 -11.49
N PHE A 335 -9.38 19.66 -11.75
CA PHE A 335 -8.44 19.22 -10.73
C PHE A 335 -7.46 20.35 -10.43
N LEU A 336 -6.98 20.40 -9.20
CA LEU A 336 -5.88 21.23 -8.77
C LEU A 336 -4.85 20.36 -8.06
N GLN A 337 -3.57 20.74 -8.07
CA GLN A 337 -2.55 20.01 -7.31
C GLN A 337 -1.69 20.92 -6.45
N GLY A 338 -1.29 20.41 -5.30
CA GLY A 338 -0.32 21.04 -4.40
C GLY A 338 0.64 20.00 -3.85
N SER A 339 1.82 20.45 -3.43
CA SER A 339 2.82 19.59 -2.81
C SER A 339 3.46 20.31 -1.63
N ALA A 340 3.74 19.57 -0.56
CA ALA A 340 4.53 20.05 0.58
C ALA A 340 5.63 19.04 0.91
N LEU A 341 6.79 19.55 1.33
CA LEU A 341 7.80 18.72 1.99
C LEU A 341 7.37 18.52 3.45
N ASN A 342 7.44 17.29 3.95
CA ASN A 342 7.25 16.99 5.36
C ASN A 342 8.51 17.35 6.18
N TYR A 343 9.06 18.56 5.99
CA TYR A 343 10.28 19.01 6.64
C TYR A 343 9.93 19.91 7.82
N SER A 344 9.55 19.33 8.95
CA SER A 344 9.70 20.05 10.22
C SER A 344 10.04 19.10 11.35
N GLY A 345 11.11 19.42 12.08
CA GLY A 345 11.46 18.78 13.35
C GLY A 345 10.50 19.12 14.50
N SER A 346 9.32 19.65 14.19
CA SER A 346 8.18 19.78 15.10
C SER A 346 7.15 18.72 14.74
N ALA A 347 6.31 18.35 15.70
CA ALA A 347 5.15 17.46 15.51
C ALA A 347 4.06 18.10 14.61
N ALA A 348 4.42 18.88 13.59
CA ALA A 348 3.47 19.57 12.75
C ALA A 348 2.73 18.54 11.90
N GLN A 349 1.55 18.17 12.38
CA GLN A 349 0.51 17.48 11.62
C GLN A 349 -0.13 18.42 10.59
N GLN A 350 0.54 19.53 10.27
CA GLN A 350 0.04 20.64 9.50
C GLN A 350 0.88 20.82 8.24
N PHE A 351 0.23 20.85 7.08
CA PHE A 351 0.83 21.03 5.78
C PHE A 351 0.22 22.24 5.10
N ASP A 352 1.04 23.22 4.75
CA ASP A 352 0.66 24.37 3.94
C ASP A 352 1.25 24.19 2.53
N MET A 353 0.41 24.30 1.50
CA MET A 353 0.86 24.15 0.11
C MET A 353 0.09 25.07 -0.85
N PRO A 354 0.76 25.65 -1.88
CA PRO A 354 0.06 26.36 -2.95
C PRO A 354 -0.74 25.35 -3.78
N LEU A 355 -1.99 25.69 -4.08
CA LEU A 355 -2.89 24.88 -4.89
C LEU A 355 -2.94 25.46 -6.32
N GLN A 356 -2.46 24.70 -7.29
CA GLN A 356 -2.26 25.14 -8.67
C GLN A 356 -3.24 24.50 -9.64
N GLU A 357 -3.72 25.29 -10.59
CA GLU A 357 -4.45 24.84 -11.77
C GLU A 357 -3.50 24.73 -12.97
N PHE A 358 -3.76 23.76 -13.84
CA PHE A 358 -2.96 23.51 -15.03
C PHE A 358 -3.80 23.63 -16.30
N ARG A 359 -3.12 23.79 -17.44
CA ARG A 359 -3.77 23.78 -18.75
C ARG A 359 -2.90 23.15 -19.83
N ASN A 360 -3.50 22.98 -21.01
CA ASN A 360 -2.83 22.68 -22.27
C ASN A 360 -2.02 21.36 -22.32
N GLY A 361 -2.21 20.43 -21.38
CA GLY A 361 -1.55 19.12 -21.41
C GLY A 361 -2.25 18.07 -22.28
N PRO A 362 -2.01 16.77 -22.02
CA PRO A 362 -2.54 15.67 -22.82
C PRO A 362 -4.06 15.47 -22.66
N VAL A 363 -4.75 15.31 -23.80
CA VAL A 363 -6.18 14.97 -23.87
C VAL A 363 -6.34 13.47 -24.04
N VAL A 364 -7.44 12.88 -23.54
CA VAL A 364 -7.76 11.46 -23.75
C VAL A 364 -7.79 11.15 -25.25
N GLY A 365 -7.04 10.13 -25.70
CA GLY A 365 -6.89 9.76 -27.11
C GLY A 365 -6.13 10.77 -27.98
N GLY A 366 -5.63 11.86 -27.40
CA GLY A 366 -4.91 12.93 -28.09
C GLY A 366 -3.39 12.73 -28.12
N VAL A 367 -2.70 13.71 -28.71
CA VAL A 367 -1.23 13.77 -28.72
C VAL A 367 -0.72 14.06 -27.31
N VAL A 368 0.32 13.33 -26.89
CA VAL A 368 1.04 13.58 -25.64
C VAL A 368 1.86 14.86 -25.77
N ARG A 369 1.66 15.79 -24.84
CA ARG A 369 2.37 17.07 -24.74
C ARG A 369 2.42 17.52 -23.28
N GLY A 370 3.47 18.25 -22.90
CA GLY A 370 3.50 18.92 -21.60
C GLY A 370 2.40 19.98 -21.50
N GLY A 371 1.78 20.07 -20.33
CA GLY A 371 0.94 21.18 -19.94
C GLY A 371 1.76 22.30 -19.29
N GLU A 372 1.07 23.29 -18.76
CA GLU A 372 1.65 24.41 -18.03
C GLU A 372 0.78 24.77 -16.82
N VAL A 373 1.38 25.42 -15.83
CA VAL A 373 0.63 26.02 -14.72
C VAL A 373 -0.16 27.20 -15.29
N GLU A 374 -1.48 27.17 -15.16
CA GLU A 374 -2.32 28.31 -15.54
C GLU A 374 -2.33 29.35 -14.44
N THR A 375 -2.57 28.93 -13.19
CA THR A 375 -2.67 29.84 -12.06
C THR A 375 -2.44 29.15 -10.72
N THR A 376 -2.10 29.92 -9.69
CA THR A 376 -2.12 29.49 -8.29
C THR A 376 -3.36 30.06 -7.62
N ILE A 377 -4.29 29.19 -7.23
CA ILE A 377 -5.60 29.56 -6.66
C ILE A 377 -5.45 30.16 -5.26
N GLY A 378 -4.49 29.66 -4.49
CA GLY A 378 -4.19 30.10 -3.13
C GLY A 378 -3.52 29.00 -2.33
N ASN A 379 -3.32 29.21 -1.04
CA ASN A 379 -2.75 28.18 -0.16
C ASN A 379 -3.86 27.31 0.43
N MET A 380 -3.66 26.00 0.36
CA MET A 380 -4.40 25.02 1.14
C MET A 380 -3.62 24.69 2.42
N ARG A 381 -4.35 24.50 3.51
CA ARG A 381 -3.82 23.98 4.78
C ARG A 381 -4.50 22.66 5.12
N LEU A 382 -3.70 21.64 5.44
CA LEU A 382 -4.16 20.35 5.96
C LEU A 382 -3.65 20.16 7.38
N GLU A 383 -4.51 19.75 8.30
CA GLU A 383 -4.19 19.45 9.69
C GLU A 383 -4.72 18.05 10.04
N PHE A 384 -3.84 17.08 10.29
CA PHE A 384 -4.24 15.71 10.58
C PHE A 384 -4.31 15.44 12.08
N ASP A 385 -5.36 14.78 12.54
CA ASP A 385 -5.49 14.32 13.93
C ASP A 385 -5.40 12.79 14.06
N SER A 386 -5.50 12.08 12.93
CA SER A 386 -5.19 10.66 12.82
C SER A 386 -4.58 10.34 11.43
N PRO A 387 -4.13 9.10 11.18
CA PRO A 387 -3.72 8.68 9.84
C PRO A 387 -4.82 8.81 8.77
N THR A 388 -6.09 8.90 9.17
CA THR A 388 -7.25 8.78 8.27
C THR A 388 -8.30 9.87 8.47
N THR A 389 -8.03 10.85 9.33
CA THR A 389 -8.91 11.99 9.59
C THR A 389 -8.10 13.28 9.77
N GLY A 390 -8.71 14.39 9.40
CA GLY A 390 -8.09 15.71 9.54
C GLY A 390 -9.05 16.83 9.19
N THR A 391 -8.50 18.03 9.13
CA THR A 391 -9.18 19.26 8.75
C THR A 391 -8.45 19.86 7.55
N VAL A 392 -9.21 20.29 6.53
CA VAL A 392 -8.67 21.04 5.40
C VAL A 392 -9.24 22.46 5.39
N THR A 393 -8.38 23.43 5.13
CA THR A 393 -8.76 24.80 4.81
C THR A 393 -8.35 25.07 3.38
N LEU A 394 -9.33 25.14 2.47
CA LEU A 394 -9.10 25.48 1.07
C LEU A 394 -9.07 26.99 0.88
N PRO A 395 -8.47 27.49 -0.22
CA PRO A 395 -8.58 28.91 -0.57
C PRO A 395 -10.03 29.37 -0.58
N PHE A 396 -10.30 30.49 0.08
CA PHE A 396 -11.63 31.12 0.17
C PHE A 396 -12.70 30.31 0.92
N ASP A 397 -12.34 29.18 1.52
CA ASP A 397 -13.25 28.32 2.26
C ASP A 397 -12.98 28.37 3.77
N THR A 398 -13.94 27.92 4.58
CA THR A 398 -13.73 27.72 6.02
C THR A 398 -13.08 26.36 6.29
N PRO A 399 -12.44 26.14 7.45
CA PRO A 399 -11.91 24.83 7.82
C PRO A 399 -13.02 23.78 7.84
N ARG A 400 -12.81 22.64 7.18
CA ARG A 400 -13.78 21.54 7.07
C ARG A 400 -13.15 20.21 7.41
N ARG A 401 -13.94 19.31 7.99
CA ARG A 401 -13.51 17.95 8.32
C ARG A 401 -13.39 17.10 7.08
N VAL A 402 -12.32 16.31 7.05
CA VAL A 402 -12.06 15.33 6.00
C VAL A 402 -11.68 13.99 6.61
N SER A 403 -12.08 12.93 5.93
CA SER A 403 -11.75 11.56 6.29
C SER A 403 -11.33 10.77 5.05
N ARG A 404 -10.45 9.78 5.24
CA ARG A 404 -10.12 8.81 4.21
C ARG A 404 -11.41 8.11 3.79
N TYR A 405 -11.80 8.29 2.54
CA TYR A 405 -13.06 7.79 2.00
C TYR A 405 -13.09 6.29 2.14
N ARG A 406 -14.16 5.70 2.69
CA ARG A 406 -14.33 4.26 2.88
C ARG A 406 -15.52 3.75 2.08
N TYR A 407 -15.31 2.73 1.28
CA TYR A 407 -16.35 2.11 0.44
C TYR A 407 -16.40 0.58 0.58
N GLU A 408 -15.50 -0.02 1.36
CA GLU A 408 -15.56 -1.43 1.74
C GLU A 408 -15.65 -1.59 3.27
N ASP A 409 -16.33 -2.64 3.74
CA ASP A 409 -16.33 -3.02 5.15
C ASP A 409 -15.41 -4.21 5.41
N HIS A 410 -14.37 -3.98 6.22
CA HIS A 410 -13.37 -5.01 6.59
C HIS A 410 -13.49 -5.51 8.03
N THR A 411 -14.57 -5.20 8.74
CA THR A 411 -14.81 -5.70 10.11
C THR A 411 -14.71 -7.23 10.20
N ALA A 412 -15.16 -7.97 9.18
CA ALA A 412 -15.04 -9.43 9.11
C ALA A 412 -13.60 -9.96 9.22
N ARG A 413 -12.61 -9.17 8.80
CA ARG A 413 -11.18 -9.53 8.95
C ARG A 413 -10.72 -9.47 10.39
N PHE A 414 -11.31 -8.59 11.16
CA PHE A 414 -11.02 -8.44 12.58
C PHE A 414 -11.72 -9.50 13.42
N ASP A 415 -12.70 -10.23 12.90
CA ASP A 415 -13.33 -11.35 13.58
C ASP A 415 -12.59 -12.67 13.30
N LYS A 416 -11.36 -12.79 13.81
CA LYS A 416 -10.45 -13.91 13.53
C LYS A 416 -9.50 -14.19 14.70
N THR A 417 -8.92 -15.40 14.67
CA THR A 417 -7.76 -15.74 15.51
C THR A 417 -6.46 -15.60 14.73
N TYR A 418 -5.47 -14.97 15.34
CA TYR A 418 -4.13 -14.75 14.81
C TYR A 418 -3.09 -15.41 15.70
N SER A 419 -2.00 -15.87 15.07
CA SER A 419 -0.78 -16.22 15.76
C SER A 419 0.26 -15.14 15.43
N ALA A 420 0.72 -14.44 16.47
CA ALA A 420 1.46 -13.19 16.35
C ALA A 420 2.72 -13.17 17.21
N GLN A 421 3.57 -12.19 16.92
CA GLN A 421 4.69 -11.74 17.74
C GLN A 421 4.37 -10.32 18.21
N VAL A 422 4.56 -10.09 19.51
CA VAL A 422 4.44 -8.76 20.12
C VAL A 422 5.81 -8.25 20.47
N TYR A 423 6.20 -7.15 19.86
CA TYR A 423 7.47 -6.48 20.13
C TYR A 423 7.18 -5.26 20.98
N ALA A 424 7.73 -5.20 22.19
CA ALA A 424 7.87 -3.92 22.85
C ALA A 424 8.74 -3.02 21.97
N LEU A 425 8.34 -1.76 21.78
CA LEU A 425 9.05 -0.80 20.95
C LEU A 425 10.55 -0.85 21.30
N TRP A 426 11.41 -0.82 20.27
CA TRP A 426 12.87 -0.91 20.38
C TRP A 426 13.45 -2.29 20.72
N ARG A 427 12.63 -3.35 20.90
CA ARG A 427 13.14 -4.70 21.13
C ARG A 427 13.11 -5.54 19.85
N ALA A 428 14.24 -6.19 19.58
CA ALA A 428 14.40 -7.15 18.49
C ALA A 428 13.64 -8.47 18.71
N ASN A 429 13.42 -8.82 19.98
CA ASN A 429 12.83 -10.08 20.39
C ASN A 429 11.34 -9.86 20.68
N GLY A 430 10.50 -10.48 19.85
CA GLY A 430 9.07 -10.54 20.06
C GLY A 430 8.69 -11.66 21.01
N ALA A 431 7.58 -11.48 21.71
CA ALA A 431 6.93 -12.55 22.46
C ALA A 431 5.83 -13.19 21.59
N PRO A 432 5.84 -14.52 21.41
CA PRO A 432 4.77 -15.19 20.69
C PRO A 432 3.47 -15.14 21.49
N VAL A 433 2.40 -14.70 20.83
CA VAL A 433 1.06 -14.62 21.39
C VAL A 433 0.03 -15.17 20.40
N ASN A 434 -1.01 -15.81 20.92
CA ASN A 434 -2.23 -16.02 20.16
C ASN A 434 -3.19 -14.87 20.46
N ILE A 435 -3.88 -14.39 19.44
CA ILE A 435 -4.80 -13.27 19.51
C ILE A 435 -6.15 -13.75 19.01
N ASP A 436 -7.20 -13.57 19.79
CA ASP A 436 -8.58 -13.68 19.36
C ASP A 436 -9.16 -12.26 19.27
N LEU A 437 -9.42 -11.79 18.04
CA LEU A 437 -9.87 -10.44 17.79
C LEU A 437 -11.32 -10.47 17.28
N VAL A 438 -12.10 -9.47 17.69
CA VAL A 438 -13.46 -9.19 17.18
C VAL A 438 -13.66 -7.68 17.14
N ALA A 439 -14.10 -7.16 15.99
CA ALA A 439 -14.62 -5.80 15.86
C ALA A 439 -16.02 -5.88 15.22
N ARG A 440 -17.07 -5.72 16.03
CA ARG A 440 -18.46 -5.83 15.59
C ARG A 440 -19.35 -4.98 16.49
N ASP A 441 -20.42 -4.41 15.92
CA ASP A 441 -21.44 -3.67 16.68
C ASP A 441 -20.85 -2.57 17.59
N ASN A 442 -19.85 -1.84 17.06
CA ASN A 442 -19.09 -0.79 17.78
C ASN A 442 -18.31 -1.30 19.02
N MET A 443 -18.16 -2.62 19.16
CA MET A 443 -17.39 -3.25 20.23
C MET A 443 -16.09 -3.81 19.68
N PHE A 444 -14.99 -3.40 20.30
CA PHE A 444 -13.68 -4.01 20.10
C PHE A 444 -13.41 -4.99 21.25
N ARG A 445 -13.12 -6.24 20.87
CA ARG A 445 -12.62 -7.28 21.76
C ARG A 445 -11.32 -7.81 21.18
N MET A 446 -10.28 -7.85 22.00
CA MET A 446 -9.08 -8.61 21.67
C MET A 446 -8.64 -9.39 22.91
N ASP A 447 -8.45 -10.69 22.80
CA ASP A 447 -7.90 -11.53 23.86
C ASP A 447 -6.55 -12.07 23.42
N THR A 448 -5.50 -11.81 24.20
CA THR A 448 -4.15 -12.28 23.90
C THR A 448 -3.71 -13.30 24.94
N ARG A 449 -3.07 -14.38 24.47
CA ARG A 449 -2.52 -15.43 25.32
C ARG A 449 -1.08 -15.71 24.93
N THR A 450 -0.16 -15.62 25.89
CA THR A 450 1.25 -15.94 25.67
C THR A 450 1.44 -17.43 25.37
N ALA A 451 2.48 -17.77 24.61
CA ALA A 451 2.75 -19.16 24.24
C ALA A 451 3.00 -20.10 25.43
N ASP A 452 3.49 -19.57 26.56
CA ASP A 452 3.67 -20.32 27.82
C ASP A 452 2.35 -20.50 28.60
N LEU A 453 1.24 -19.96 28.09
CA LEU A 453 -0.12 -19.99 28.66
C LEU A 453 -0.23 -19.32 30.04
N ARG A 454 0.80 -18.60 30.50
CA ARG A 454 0.82 -18.01 31.84
C ARG A 454 0.13 -16.67 31.94
N THR A 455 0.03 -15.95 30.83
CA THR A 455 -0.54 -14.60 30.80
C THR A 455 -1.67 -14.52 29.78
N LEU A 456 -2.83 -14.08 30.25
CA LEU A 456 -4.01 -13.75 29.44
C LEU A 456 -4.27 -12.26 29.59
N CYS A 457 -4.38 -11.53 28.48
CA CYS A 457 -4.80 -10.15 28.50
C CYS A 457 -6.07 -9.97 27.66
N GLU A 458 -7.06 -9.32 28.25
CA GLU A 458 -8.35 -9.00 27.64
C GLU A 458 -8.42 -7.50 27.38
N TYR A 459 -8.69 -7.13 26.14
CA TYR A 459 -8.85 -5.75 25.70
C TYR A 459 -10.31 -5.53 25.32
N ARG A 460 -10.92 -4.52 25.92
CA ARG A 460 -12.33 -4.17 25.73
C ARG A 460 -12.44 -2.67 25.49
N GLY A 461 -13.10 -2.29 24.40
CA GLY A 461 -13.26 -0.88 24.04
C GLY A 461 -14.26 -0.69 22.91
N THR A 462 -14.32 0.54 22.40
CA THR A 462 -14.97 0.85 21.13
C THR A 462 -13.93 0.86 20.03
N TYR A 463 -14.37 0.72 18.78
CA TYR A 463 -13.50 0.94 17.63
C TYR A 463 -14.07 2.01 16.72
N SER A 464 -13.18 2.71 16.03
CA SER A 464 -13.54 3.42 14.81
C SER A 464 -12.75 2.84 13.67
N LEU A 465 -13.42 2.67 12.55
CA LEU A 465 -12.79 2.24 11.32
C LEU A 465 -12.02 3.42 10.74
N ALA A 466 -10.76 3.18 10.40
CA ALA A 466 -9.80 4.20 10.00
C ALA A 466 -9.06 3.68 8.78
N GLY A 467 -9.44 4.16 7.58
CA GLY A 467 -8.81 3.76 6.32
C GLY A 467 -8.81 2.25 6.13
N ASP A 468 -7.63 1.66 5.96
CA ASP A 468 -7.44 0.21 5.77
C ASP A 468 -7.56 -0.61 7.07
N GLY A 469 -7.77 0.05 8.22
CA GLY A 469 -7.74 -0.57 9.54
C GLY A 469 -8.78 -0.06 10.51
N LEU A 470 -8.44 -0.20 11.80
CA LEU A 470 -9.22 0.34 12.91
C LEU A 470 -8.31 0.99 13.95
N THR A 471 -8.90 1.95 14.66
CA THR A 471 -8.41 2.47 15.94
C THR A 471 -9.32 1.96 17.05
N SER A 472 -8.80 1.86 18.27
CA SER A 472 -9.60 1.48 19.43
C SER A 472 -9.00 2.06 20.71
N ASP A 473 -9.83 2.58 21.59
CA ASP A 473 -9.47 3.00 22.93
C ASP A 473 -10.31 2.22 23.94
N GLY A 474 -9.72 1.85 25.08
CA GLY A 474 -10.44 1.07 26.07
C GLY A 474 -9.60 0.62 27.26
N THR A 475 -10.06 -0.46 27.90
CA THR A 475 -9.43 -1.08 29.06
C THR A 475 -8.80 -2.41 28.69
N ARG A 476 -7.58 -2.62 29.17
CA ARG A 476 -6.82 -3.86 29.10
C ARG A 476 -6.75 -4.46 30.50
N THR A 477 -7.19 -5.70 30.64
CA THR A 477 -7.09 -6.47 31.88
C THR A 477 -6.19 -7.68 31.67
N CYS A 478 -5.05 -7.75 32.36
CA CYS A 478 -4.13 -8.88 32.25
C CYS A 478 -4.13 -9.70 33.52
N THR A 479 -4.27 -11.01 33.39
CA THR A 479 -4.13 -11.97 34.48
C THR A 479 -2.92 -12.85 34.22
N GLY A 480 -2.00 -12.89 35.18
CA GLY A 480 -0.80 -13.73 35.14
C GLY A 480 -0.33 -14.16 36.53
N PRO A 481 0.88 -14.75 36.65
CA PRO A 481 1.37 -15.29 37.91
C PRO A 481 1.55 -14.22 39.01
N ALA A 482 1.75 -12.96 38.63
CA ALA A 482 1.90 -11.83 39.53
C ALA A 482 0.56 -11.20 39.97
N GLY A 483 -0.58 -11.73 39.50
CA GLY A 483 -1.93 -11.21 39.77
C GLY A 483 -2.60 -10.61 38.53
N THR A 484 -3.65 -9.83 38.79
CA THR A 484 -4.45 -9.15 37.74
C THR A 484 -4.16 -7.65 37.74
N THR A 485 -3.88 -7.09 36.56
CA THR A 485 -3.76 -5.64 36.34
C THR A 485 -4.86 -5.15 35.40
N SER A 486 -5.22 -3.88 35.52
CA SER A 486 -6.19 -3.22 34.65
C SER A 486 -5.71 -1.82 34.32
N ASP A 487 -5.47 -1.56 33.04
CA ASP A 487 -4.88 -0.31 32.56
C ASP A 487 -5.57 0.14 31.25
N ALA A 488 -5.44 1.43 30.91
CA ALA A 488 -5.93 1.93 29.63
C ALA A 488 -5.02 1.47 28.47
N TYR A 489 -5.63 1.25 27.29
CA TYR A 489 -4.91 1.05 26.04
C TYR A 489 -5.46 1.96 24.94
N ARG A 490 -4.63 2.19 23.92
CA ARG A 490 -5.02 2.78 22.64
C ARG A 490 -4.33 2.07 21.49
N ALA A 491 -5.13 1.50 20.60
CA ALA A 491 -4.74 0.92 19.33
C ALA A 491 -4.84 2.00 18.24
N GLU A 492 -3.74 2.29 17.54
CA GLU A 492 -3.69 3.39 16.57
C GLU A 492 -3.90 2.96 15.12
N GLN A 493 -3.52 1.73 14.76
CA GLN A 493 -3.60 1.27 13.37
C GLN A 493 -3.55 -0.26 13.29
N PHE A 494 -4.61 -0.91 13.73
CA PHE A 494 -4.76 -2.35 13.51
C PHE A 494 -5.26 -2.59 12.08
N THR A 495 -4.46 -3.25 11.26
CA THR A 495 -4.79 -3.60 9.89
C THR A 495 -4.69 -5.11 9.69
N VAL A 496 -5.55 -5.63 8.82
CA VAL A 496 -5.47 -6.99 8.32
C VAL A 496 -5.50 -6.93 6.80
N ASP A 497 -4.37 -7.25 6.19
CA ASP A 497 -4.25 -7.22 4.72
C ASP A 497 -5.03 -8.38 4.06
N ARG A 498 -5.09 -8.36 2.72
CA ARG A 498 -5.81 -9.38 1.93
C ARG A 498 -5.26 -10.80 2.08
N ASP A 499 -4.04 -10.96 2.60
CA ASP A 499 -3.39 -12.26 2.83
C ASP A 499 -3.56 -12.70 4.31
N GLY A 500 -4.28 -11.90 5.12
CA GLY A 500 -4.52 -12.18 6.54
C GLY A 500 -3.35 -11.82 7.43
N ARG A 501 -2.48 -10.90 7.00
CA ARG A 501 -1.40 -10.39 7.85
C ARG A 501 -1.94 -9.31 8.77
N LEU A 502 -1.83 -9.57 10.06
CA LEU A 502 -2.15 -8.63 11.12
C LEU A 502 -0.93 -7.73 11.37
N ARG A 503 -1.14 -6.42 11.29
CA ARG A 503 -0.21 -5.40 11.81
C ARG A 503 -0.96 -4.50 12.77
N GLY A 504 -0.33 -4.13 13.88
CA GLY A 504 -0.94 -3.21 14.83
C GLY A 504 0.08 -2.46 15.66
N VAL A 505 -0.23 -1.22 16.01
CA VAL A 505 0.50 -0.46 17.02
C VAL A 505 -0.46 -0.19 18.17
N MET A 506 -0.02 -0.48 19.39
CA MET A 506 -0.79 -0.26 20.59
C MET A 506 0.05 0.44 21.63
N SER A 507 -0.47 1.54 22.18
CA SER A 507 0.05 2.14 23.40
C SER A 507 -0.70 1.60 24.61
N GLU A 508 0.03 1.26 25.66
CA GLU A 508 -0.50 0.71 26.91
C GLU A 508 0.32 1.20 28.10
N VAL A 509 -0.30 1.29 29.27
CA VAL A 509 0.48 1.49 30.51
C VAL A 509 1.11 0.16 30.89
N ILE A 510 2.45 0.12 30.93
CA ILE A 510 3.24 -1.05 31.32
C ILE A 510 3.71 -0.85 32.76
N ARG A 511 3.32 -1.77 33.64
CA ARG A 511 3.83 -1.88 35.01
C ARG A 511 4.77 -3.08 35.09
N ASP A 512 5.97 -2.86 35.61
CA ASP A 512 6.94 -3.92 35.88
C ASP A 512 7.42 -3.85 37.34
N SER A 513 8.14 -4.86 37.81
CA SER A 513 8.64 -4.93 39.19
C SER A 513 9.58 -3.77 39.57
N PHE A 514 10.16 -3.09 38.58
CA PHE A 514 11.06 -1.96 38.77
C PHE A 514 10.33 -0.61 38.67
N ARG A 515 9.18 -0.55 38.00
CA ARG A 515 8.36 0.64 37.76
C ARG A 515 6.87 0.36 38.06
N PRO A 516 6.50 0.23 39.34
CA PRO A 516 5.12 -0.07 39.74
C PRO A 516 4.12 1.06 39.43
N SER A 517 4.61 2.31 39.31
CA SER A 517 3.80 3.46 38.87
C SER A 517 3.33 3.34 37.41
N GLY A 518 3.95 2.45 36.64
CA GLY A 518 3.72 2.29 35.21
C GLY A 518 4.47 3.32 34.37
N TYR A 519 4.68 3.00 33.09
CA TYR A 519 5.08 3.94 32.06
C TYR A 519 4.30 3.62 30.78
N GLN A 520 4.11 4.61 29.91
CA GLN A 520 3.45 4.37 28.63
C GLN A 520 4.42 3.60 27.72
N GLY A 521 4.08 2.36 27.42
CA GLY A 521 4.78 1.52 26.46
C GLY A 521 4.05 1.49 25.14
N VAL A 522 4.80 1.27 24.06
CA VAL A 522 4.25 1.02 22.73
C VAL A 522 4.63 -0.40 22.35
N ASN A 523 3.67 -1.17 21.86
CA ASN A 523 3.85 -2.52 21.37
C ASN A 523 3.46 -2.62 19.90
N LEU A 524 4.24 -3.38 19.16
CA LEU A 524 4.04 -3.68 17.75
C LEU A 524 3.55 -5.11 17.66
N TYR A 525 2.39 -5.28 17.03
CA TYR A 525 1.75 -6.56 16.80
C TYR A 525 1.97 -6.96 15.35
N LEU A 526 2.57 -8.13 15.14
CA LEU A 526 2.74 -8.72 13.82
C LEU A 526 2.26 -10.15 13.85
N GLY A 527 1.32 -10.51 12.97
CA GLY A 527 0.83 -11.87 12.94
C GLY A 527 0.27 -12.28 11.60
N THR A 528 -0.09 -13.55 11.55
CA THR A 528 -0.87 -14.15 10.47
C THR A 528 -1.99 -14.95 11.11
N CYS A 529 -2.87 -15.52 10.30
CA CYS A 529 -3.99 -16.30 10.80
C CYS A 529 -3.48 -17.51 11.61
N SER A 530 -4.38 -18.06 12.45
CA SER A 530 -4.05 -19.13 13.42
C SER A 530 -3.14 -20.20 12.85
N LEU A 531 -2.16 -20.65 13.63
CA LEU A 531 -1.13 -21.63 13.22
C LEU A 531 -0.13 -21.07 12.20
N TYR A 532 0.05 -19.75 12.20
CA TYR A 532 1.03 -19.04 11.36
C TYR A 532 0.82 -19.25 9.85
N ARG A 533 -0.43 -19.43 9.42
CA ARG A 533 -0.80 -19.51 8.00
C ARG A 533 -1.41 -18.21 7.52
N LEU A 534 -1.36 -17.98 6.22
CA LEU A 534 -2.20 -16.96 5.61
C LEU A 534 -3.68 -17.32 5.71
N CYS A 535 -4.52 -16.30 5.79
CA CYS A 535 -5.94 -16.51 5.56
C CYS A 535 -6.19 -16.65 4.06
N SER A 536 -7.12 -17.53 3.70
CA SER A 536 -7.76 -17.45 2.40
C SER A 536 -8.65 -16.21 2.34
N ARG A 537 -8.91 -15.75 1.12
CA ARG A 537 -9.81 -14.62 0.87
C ARG A 537 -11.22 -14.87 1.44
N ALA A 538 -11.77 -16.06 1.22
CA ALA A 538 -13.08 -16.45 1.71
C ALA A 538 -13.17 -16.37 3.24
N GLU A 539 -12.09 -16.74 3.95
CA GLU A 539 -12.03 -16.58 5.40
C GLU A 539 -12.07 -15.10 5.81
N LEU A 540 -11.37 -14.21 5.09
CA LEU A 540 -11.33 -12.78 5.41
C LEU A 540 -12.63 -12.02 5.10
N GLU A 541 -13.42 -12.52 4.16
CA GLU A 541 -14.66 -11.89 3.72
C GLU A 541 -15.88 -12.31 4.57
N GLN A 542 -15.74 -13.36 5.38
CA GLN A 542 -16.82 -13.87 6.22
C GLN A 542 -16.47 -13.74 7.70
N PRO A 543 -17.40 -13.36 8.58
CA PRO A 543 -17.23 -13.53 10.02
C PRO A 543 -17.00 -15.00 10.39
N ARG A 544 -16.41 -15.26 11.56
CA ARG A 544 -16.19 -16.64 12.03
C ARG A 544 -17.48 -17.39 12.33
#